data_AF-A0AA38ITE4-F1
#
_entry.id   AF-A0AA38ITE4-F1
#
_cell.length_a   1.000
_cell.length_b   1.000
_cell.length_c   1.000
_cell.angle_alpha   90.00
_cell.angle_beta   90.00
_cell.angle_gamma   90.00
#
_symmetry.space_group_name_H-M   'P 1'
#
loop_
_entity.id
_entity.type
_entity.pdbx_description
1 polymer ?
#
loop_
_entity_poly.entity_id
_entity_poly.type
_entity_poly.pdbx_seq_one_letter_code
_entity_poly.pdbx_strand_id
1 'polypeptide(L)'
;MEWSQKFYVNKTVVAAKISFLRTYLQFLNFCENLTFVYLDETWIYQWFVLSSLVHDTDLKSNPTKIKSEGSRFTILHADCSTGFLDGCNNFLNSKNNDRGYHKTRDGIIFQNWVVNQLILALAKLDQKCVVVLDNAPYHSVQLDHGQLY
;
A
#
# COMPACT_ATOMS: atom_id res chain seq x y z
N MET A 1 9.92 -3.44 -30.97
CA MET A 1 10.16 -2.51 -29.84
C MET A 1 10.63 -3.35 -28.68
N GLU A 2 11.94 -3.35 -28.44
CA GLU A 2 12.56 -4.06 -27.31
C GLU A 2 12.38 -3.23 -26.04
N TRP A 3 11.66 -3.77 -25.05
CA TRP A 3 11.65 -3.21 -23.71
C TRP A 3 12.96 -3.61 -23.03
N SER A 4 14.00 -2.78 -23.12
CA SER A 4 15.20 -2.96 -22.32
C SER A 4 14.86 -2.63 -20.86
N GLN A 5 14.64 -3.63 -20.01
CA GLN A 5 14.64 -3.45 -18.56
C GLN A 5 16.06 -3.02 -18.14
N LYS A 6 16.26 -1.72 -17.93
CA LYS A 6 17.48 -1.21 -17.32
C LYS A 6 17.40 -1.48 -15.82
N PHE A 7 18.05 -2.55 -15.37
CA PHE A 7 18.27 -2.78 -13.95
C PHE A 7 19.32 -1.79 -13.44
N TYR A 8 18.86 -0.69 -12.85
CA TYR A 8 19.74 0.21 -12.12
C TYR A 8 20.00 -0.38 -10.73
N VAL A 9 21.16 -1.00 -10.55
CA VAL A 9 21.56 -1.57 -9.25
C VAL A 9 22.15 -0.46 -8.38
N ASN A 10 21.30 0.17 -7.58
CA ASN A 10 21.74 1.10 -6.55
C ASN A 10 22.22 0.29 -5.32
N LYS A 11 23.52 0.36 -5.00
CA LYS A 11 24.14 -0.38 -3.88
C LYS A 11 23.45 -0.10 -2.54
N THR A 12 23.00 1.12 -2.31
CA THR A 12 22.28 1.51 -1.09
C THR A 12 20.92 0.83 -1.00
N VAL A 13 20.19 0.76 -2.12
CA VAL A 13 18.89 0.07 -2.18
C VAL A 13 19.06 -1.44 -1.95
N VAL A 14 20.11 -2.05 -2.51
CA VAL A 14 20.42 -3.46 -2.28
C VAL A 14 20.74 -3.71 -0.80
N ALA A 15 21.58 -2.87 -0.19
CA ALA A 15 21.90 -2.98 1.24
C ALA A 15 20.64 -2.83 2.12
N ALA A 16 19.77 -1.86 1.82
CA ALA A 16 18.52 -1.66 2.53
C ALA A 16 17.58 -2.88 2.41
N LYS A 17 17.45 -3.47 1.22
CA LYS A 17 16.69 -4.70 1.00
C LYS A 17 17.24 -5.88 1.80
N ILE A 18 18.56 -6.05 1.83
CA ILE A 18 19.21 -7.11 2.62
C ILE A 18 18.93 -6.89 4.12
N SER A 19 19.04 -5.65 4.61
CA SER A 19 18.75 -5.31 6.00
C SER A 19 17.29 -5.64 6.36
N PHE A 20 16.35 -5.18 5.54
CA PHE A 20 14.93 -5.48 5.69
C PHE A 20 14.66 -6.99 5.73
N LEU A 21 15.17 -7.74 4.75
CA LEU A 21 14.95 -9.19 4.68
C LEU A 21 15.54 -9.93 5.88
N ARG A 22 16.72 -9.51 6.37
CA ARG A 22 17.31 -10.11 7.58
C ARG A 22 16.43 -9.87 8.80
N THR A 23 15.98 -8.63 9.01
CA THR A 23 15.09 -8.29 10.11
C THR A 23 13.76 -9.03 10.01
N TYR A 24 13.16 -9.06 8.81
CA TYR A 24 11.92 -9.81 8.55
C TYR A 24 12.07 -11.30 8.88
N LEU A 25 13.15 -11.94 8.41
CA LEU A 25 13.44 -13.35 8.71
C LEU A 25 13.72 -13.59 10.20
N GLN A 26 14.32 -12.63 10.91
CA GLN A 26 14.50 -12.74 12.36
C GLN A 26 13.14 -12.76 13.08
N PHE A 27 12.25 -11.83 12.75
CA PHE A 27 10.89 -11.82 13.30
C PHE A 27 10.14 -13.12 12.95
N LEU A 28 10.19 -13.55 11.69
CA LEU A 28 9.51 -14.74 11.21
C LEU A 28 9.96 -16.03 11.94
N ASN A 29 11.27 -16.18 12.18
CA ASN A 29 11.84 -17.43 12.71
C ASN A 29 11.92 -17.48 14.24
N PHE A 30 11.95 -16.32 14.93
CA PHE A 30 12.24 -16.26 16.36
C PHE A 30 11.14 -15.59 17.20
N CYS A 31 10.10 -15.01 16.60
CA CYS A 31 8.98 -14.44 17.34
C CYS A 31 7.73 -15.31 17.20
N GLU A 32 7.35 -15.94 18.31
CA GLU A 32 6.07 -16.63 18.42
C GLU A 32 4.92 -15.63 18.61
N ASN A 33 3.70 -16.01 18.18
CA ASN A 33 2.48 -15.21 18.31
C ASN A 33 2.61 -13.80 17.68
N LEU A 34 3.25 -13.76 16.51
CA LEU A 34 3.44 -12.56 15.71
C LEU A 34 2.63 -12.63 14.41
N THR A 35 1.80 -11.62 14.16
CA THR A 35 1.11 -11.44 12.88
C THR A 35 1.77 -10.31 12.10
N PHE A 36 2.16 -10.60 10.85
CA PHE A 36 2.55 -9.54 9.91
C PHE A 36 1.31 -8.95 9.26
N VAL A 37 1.24 -7.62 9.25
CA VAL A 37 0.16 -6.86 8.62
C VAL A 37 0.78 -5.98 7.54
N TYR A 38 0.34 -6.17 6.31
CA TYR A 38 0.83 -5.47 5.14
C TYR A 38 -0.13 -4.35 4.77
N LEU A 39 0.44 -3.19 4.45
CA LEU A 39 -0.29 -2.00 4.02
C LEU A 39 0.13 -1.70 2.59
N ASP A 40 -0.85 -1.37 1.76
CA ASP A 40 -0.59 -0.89 0.41
C ASP A 40 -1.70 0.04 -0.08
N GLU A 41 -1.32 0.93 -1.00
CA GLU A 41 -2.23 1.80 -1.72
C GLU A 41 -2.32 1.37 -3.18
N THR A 42 -3.49 0.85 -3.54
CA THR A 42 -3.82 0.60 -4.94
C THR A 42 -4.75 1.66 -5.47
N TRP A 43 -4.97 1.64 -6.79
CA TRP A 43 -5.88 2.56 -7.42
C TRP A 43 -6.73 1.88 -8.48
N ILE A 44 -7.97 2.36 -8.58
CA ILE A 44 -8.94 1.92 -9.56
C ILE A 44 -9.52 3.12 -10.32
N TYR A 45 -9.79 2.98 -11.61
CA TYR A 45 -10.46 4.02 -12.40
C TYR A 45 -11.99 3.87 -12.35
N GLN A 46 -12.71 4.97 -12.28
CA GLN A 46 -14.18 5.00 -12.27
C GLN A 46 -14.78 4.26 -13.48
N TRP A 47 -14.15 4.39 -14.64
CA TRP A 47 -14.54 3.66 -15.85
C TRP A 47 -13.70 2.39 -16.00
N PHE A 48 -13.92 1.43 -15.11
CA PHE A 48 -13.45 0.06 -15.30
C PHE A 48 -14.29 -0.59 -16.40
N VAL A 49 -13.79 -0.62 -17.65
CA VAL A 49 -14.24 -1.64 -18.59
C VAL A 49 -13.55 -2.93 -18.17
N LEU A 50 -14.34 -3.93 -17.80
CA LEU A 50 -13.96 -5.27 -17.29
C LEU A 50 -13.08 -6.13 -18.25
N SER A 51 -12.33 -5.51 -19.17
CA SER A 51 -11.62 -6.19 -20.26
C SER A 51 -10.13 -6.44 -20.00
N SER A 52 -9.57 -6.00 -18.87
CA SER A 52 -8.13 -6.14 -18.59
C SER A 52 -7.79 -6.73 -17.23
N LEU A 53 -8.72 -7.48 -16.60
CA LEU A 53 -8.27 -8.54 -15.71
C LEU A 53 -7.61 -9.58 -16.63
N VAL A 54 -6.31 -9.42 -16.86
CA VAL A 54 -5.49 -10.43 -17.52
C VAL A 54 -5.51 -11.63 -16.59
N HIS A 55 -6.49 -12.50 -16.79
CA HIS A 55 -6.40 -13.88 -16.35
C HIS A 55 -5.34 -14.51 -17.24
N ASP A 56 -4.26 -14.99 -16.62
CA ASP A 56 -3.03 -15.47 -17.27
C ASP A 56 -3.24 -16.83 -17.97
N THR A 57 -4.20 -16.88 -18.88
CA THR A 57 -4.55 -18.10 -19.64
C THR A 57 -4.70 -17.86 -21.14
N ASP A 58 -4.81 -16.61 -21.61
CA ASP A 58 -4.92 -16.34 -23.04
C ASP A 58 -4.00 -15.20 -23.51
N LEU A 59 -2.93 -15.57 -24.24
CA LEU A 59 -1.90 -14.71 -24.84
C LEU A 59 -2.42 -13.75 -25.94
N LYS A 60 -3.72 -13.45 -26.00
CA LYS A 60 -4.34 -12.72 -27.12
C LYS A 60 -5.26 -11.55 -26.75
N SER A 61 -5.31 -11.09 -25.51
CA SER A 61 -6.01 -9.83 -25.20
C SER A 61 -5.09 -8.64 -25.43
N ASN A 62 -5.19 -7.98 -26.59
CA ASN A 62 -4.60 -6.66 -26.80
C ASN A 62 -5.57 -5.61 -26.25
N PRO A 63 -5.29 -4.91 -25.12
CA PRO A 63 -6.22 -3.94 -24.59
C PRO A 63 -6.23 -2.72 -25.51
N THR A 64 -7.33 -2.56 -26.25
CA THR A 64 -7.63 -1.32 -26.99
C THR A 64 -7.57 -0.13 -26.05
N LYS A 65 -6.73 0.85 -26.38
CA LYS A 65 -6.56 2.12 -25.65
C LYS A 65 -7.92 2.71 -25.24
N ILE A 66 -8.18 2.73 -23.94
CA ILE A 66 -9.37 3.36 -23.36
C ILE A 66 -9.24 4.89 -23.56
N LYS A 67 -10.23 5.52 -24.20
CA LYS A 67 -10.19 6.92 -24.65
C LYS A 67 -10.51 7.98 -23.57
N SER A 68 -10.84 7.59 -22.35
CA SER A 68 -11.00 8.52 -21.22
C SER A 68 -10.98 7.76 -19.89
N GLU A 69 -9.82 7.73 -19.23
CA GLU A 69 -9.73 7.26 -17.83
C GLU A 69 -10.55 8.22 -16.96
N GLY A 70 -11.61 7.73 -16.33
CA GLY A 70 -12.46 8.52 -15.42
C GLY A 70 -11.73 8.90 -14.14
N SER A 71 -12.48 9.35 -13.11
CA SER A 71 -11.90 9.67 -11.80
C SER A 71 -11.12 8.47 -11.24
N ARG A 72 -9.99 8.70 -10.59
CA ARG A 72 -9.23 7.65 -9.90
C ARG A 72 -9.71 7.54 -8.46
N PHE A 73 -9.92 6.32 -7.98
CA PHE A 73 -10.09 6.04 -6.57
C PHE A 73 -8.82 5.38 -6.07
N THR A 74 -8.30 5.88 -4.94
CA THR A 74 -7.27 5.15 -4.20
C THR A 74 -7.95 4.31 -3.14
N ILE A 75 -7.45 3.10 -3.00
CA ILE A 75 -7.84 2.17 -1.95
C ILE A 75 -6.62 1.99 -1.07
N LEU A 76 -6.70 2.48 0.16
CA LEU A 76 -5.78 2.13 1.23
C LEU A 76 -6.38 0.94 1.99
N HIS A 77 -5.59 -0.10 2.20
CA HIS A 77 -6.02 -1.32 2.86
C HIS A 77 -4.93 -1.89 3.76
N ALA A 78 -5.33 -2.81 4.63
CA ALA A 78 -4.44 -3.63 5.45
C ALA A 78 -4.90 -5.08 5.41
N ASP A 79 -3.95 -6.00 5.30
CA ASP A 79 -4.19 -7.44 5.27
C ASP A 79 -3.10 -8.21 6.02
N CYS A 80 -3.42 -9.44 6.41
CA CYS A 80 -2.50 -10.37 7.04
C CYS A 80 -2.69 -11.78 6.45
N SER A 81 -2.02 -12.78 7.03
CA SER A 81 -2.06 -14.17 6.54
C SER A 81 -3.48 -14.78 6.50
N THR A 82 -4.44 -14.23 7.25
CA THR A 82 -5.84 -14.68 7.25
C THR A 82 -6.75 -13.89 6.32
N GLY A 83 -6.23 -12.85 5.65
CA GLY A 83 -6.97 -12.01 4.69
C GLY A 83 -6.99 -10.53 5.08
N PHE A 84 -7.91 -9.79 4.47
CA PHE A 84 -8.09 -8.35 4.73
C PHE A 84 -8.57 -8.10 6.16
N LEU A 85 -8.08 -7.02 6.77
CA LEU A 85 -8.55 -6.57 8.07
C LEU A 85 -9.88 -5.83 7.94
N ASP A 86 -10.90 -6.35 8.60
CA ASP A 86 -12.24 -5.76 8.60
C ASP A 86 -12.23 -4.32 9.10
N GLY A 87 -12.81 -3.42 8.29
CA GLY A 87 -12.91 -2.00 8.59
C GLY A 87 -11.66 -1.17 8.25
N CYS A 88 -10.63 -1.77 7.61
CA CYS A 88 -9.43 -1.06 7.17
C CYS A 88 -9.46 -0.63 5.70
N ASN A 89 -10.52 -0.90 4.96
CA ASN A 89 -10.63 -0.50 3.55
C ASN A 89 -11.11 0.96 3.45
N ASN A 90 -10.21 1.87 3.07
CA ASN A 90 -10.53 3.28 2.94
C ASN A 90 -10.49 3.74 1.49
N PHE A 91 -11.65 4.14 0.96
CA PHE A 91 -11.81 4.63 -0.40
C PHE A 91 -11.60 6.14 -0.44
N LEU A 92 -10.48 6.57 -1.01
CA LEU A 92 -10.14 7.97 -1.21
C LEU A 92 -10.50 8.35 -2.64
N ASN A 93 -11.55 9.17 -2.79
CA ASN A 93 -11.93 9.71 -4.10
C ASN A 93 -11.00 10.88 -4.45
N SER A 94 -10.20 10.76 -5.52
CA SER A 94 -9.48 11.91 -6.06
C SER A 94 -10.49 12.82 -6.77
N LYS A 95 -11.05 13.80 -6.05
CA LYS A 95 -11.97 14.78 -6.65
C LYS A 95 -11.32 15.69 -7.70
N ASN A 96 -10.03 15.53 -8.00
CA ASN A 96 -9.34 16.25 -9.07
C ASN A 96 -8.19 15.40 -9.61
N ASN A 97 -7.78 15.69 -10.84
CA ASN A 97 -6.65 15.13 -11.61
C ASN A 97 -5.26 15.26 -10.95
N ASP A 98 -5.20 15.31 -9.62
CA ASP A 98 -3.97 15.37 -8.85
C ASP A 98 -3.36 13.98 -8.79
N ARG A 99 -2.65 13.61 -9.86
CA ARG A 99 -1.92 12.34 -9.98
C ARG A 99 -0.69 12.29 -9.05
N GLY A 100 -0.42 13.37 -8.30
CA GLY A 100 0.73 13.52 -7.41
C GLY A 100 0.37 13.22 -5.96
N TYR A 101 0.49 11.96 -5.56
CA TYR A 101 0.40 11.50 -4.17
C TYR A 101 1.69 11.85 -3.43
N HIS A 102 1.90 13.11 -3.07
CA HIS A 102 3.07 13.54 -2.27
C HIS A 102 2.76 14.80 -1.45
N LYS A 103 1.49 15.05 -1.10
CA LYS A 103 1.09 16.31 -0.44
C LYS A 103 0.83 16.10 1.05
N THR A 104 0.97 17.17 1.83
CA THR A 104 0.68 17.21 3.28
C THR A 104 -0.73 16.69 3.63
N ARG A 105 -1.70 16.83 2.71
CA ARG A 105 -3.05 16.29 2.89
C ARG A 105 -3.09 14.77 2.93
N ASP A 106 -2.21 14.10 2.20
CA ASP A 106 -2.15 12.64 2.14
C ASP A 106 -1.69 12.06 3.49
N GLY A 107 -0.73 12.72 4.15
CA GLY A 107 -0.28 12.35 5.49
C GLY A 107 -1.35 12.47 6.58
N ILE A 108 -2.17 13.54 6.55
CA ILE A 108 -3.28 13.71 7.50
C ILE A 108 -4.35 12.63 7.28
N ILE A 109 -4.66 12.31 6.02
CA ILE A 109 -5.62 11.24 5.68
C ILE A 109 -5.10 9.89 6.17
N PHE A 110 -3.82 9.59 5.91
CA PHE A 110 -3.17 8.36 6.38
C PHE A 110 -3.17 8.27 7.90
N GLN A 111 -2.79 9.35 8.60
CA GLN A 111 -2.82 9.41 10.07
C GLN A 111 -4.22 9.15 10.62
N ASN A 112 -5.24 9.81 10.08
CA ASN A 112 -6.62 9.60 10.50
C ASN A 112 -7.08 8.16 10.26
N TRP A 113 -6.65 7.55 9.17
CA TRP A 113 -6.91 6.14 8.91
C TRP A 113 -6.19 5.22 9.91
N VAL A 114 -4.93 5.49 10.22
CA VAL A 114 -4.17 4.72 11.22
C VAL A 114 -4.87 4.75 12.58
N VAL A 115 -5.22 5.96 13.06
CA VAL A 115 -5.82 6.15 14.40
C VAL A 115 -7.23 5.58 14.49
N ASN A 116 -8.07 5.83 13.48
CA ASN A 116 -9.50 5.52 13.56
C ASN A 116 -9.87 4.15 12.97
N GLN A 117 -8.99 3.48 12.22
CA GLN A 117 -9.28 2.21 11.57
C GLN A 117 -8.21 1.16 11.89
N LEU A 118 -6.95 1.40 11.50
CA LEU A 118 -5.89 0.38 11.62
C LEU A 118 -5.67 -0.07 13.07
N ILE A 119 -5.47 0.86 14.00
CA ILE A 119 -5.22 0.51 15.42
C ILE A 119 -6.38 -0.33 16.00
N LEU A 120 -7.62 0.03 15.66
CA LEU A 120 -8.80 -0.70 16.11
C LEU A 120 -8.88 -2.11 15.52
N ALA A 121 -8.49 -2.29 14.25
CA ALA A 121 -8.45 -3.60 13.62
C ALA A 121 -7.31 -4.47 14.17
N LEU A 122 -6.11 -3.90 14.36
CA LEU A 122 -4.98 -4.60 14.98
C LEU A 122 -5.31 -5.08 16.39
N ALA A 123 -6.03 -4.28 17.18
CA ALA A 123 -6.46 -4.66 18.52
C ALA A 123 -7.37 -5.91 18.56
N LYS A 124 -8.02 -6.28 17.44
CA LYS A 124 -8.87 -7.47 17.34
C LYS A 124 -8.09 -8.76 17.05
N LEU A 125 -6.84 -8.67 16.60
CA LEU A 125 -6.04 -9.84 16.20
C LEU A 125 -5.50 -10.66 17.38
N ASP A 126 -5.69 -10.19 18.62
CA ASP A 126 -5.26 -10.83 19.88
C ASP A 126 -3.81 -11.34 19.89
N GLN A 127 -2.94 -10.70 19.11
CA GLN A 127 -1.54 -11.07 18.89
C GLN A 127 -0.67 -9.84 18.69
N LYS A 128 0.65 -10.00 18.88
CA LYS A 128 1.60 -8.95 18.53
C LYS A 128 1.60 -8.77 17.02
N CYS A 129 1.56 -7.53 16.57
CA CYS A 129 1.54 -7.21 15.14
C CYS A 129 2.83 -6.51 14.70
N VAL A 130 3.35 -6.88 13.54
CA VAL A 130 4.37 -6.10 12.82
C VAL A 130 3.72 -5.53 11.57
N VAL A 131 3.69 -4.20 11.50
CA VAL A 131 3.17 -3.47 10.34
C VAL A 131 4.28 -3.32 9.31
N VAL A 132 4.02 -3.74 8.09
CA VAL A 132 4.93 -3.66 6.93
C VAL A 132 4.30 -2.75 5.90
N LEU A 133 5.03 -1.71 5.50
CA LEU A 133 4.61 -0.71 4.54
C LEU A 133 5.80 -0.19 3.74
N ASP A 134 5.55 0.47 2.63
CA ASP A 134 6.60 1.11 1.83
C ASP A 134 7.13 2.40 2.50
N ASN A 135 8.14 3.00 1.89
CA ASN A 135 8.76 4.24 2.38
C ASN A 135 8.17 5.50 1.70
N ALA A 136 6.86 5.54 1.44
CA ALA A 136 6.23 6.75 0.94
C ALA A 136 6.41 7.90 1.98
N PRO A 137 6.80 9.12 1.56
CA PRO A 137 7.14 10.19 2.51
C PRO A 137 6.05 10.53 3.53
N TYR A 138 4.78 10.35 3.16
CA TYR A 138 3.64 10.65 4.04
C TYR A 138 3.39 9.58 5.11
N HIS A 139 4.04 8.41 5.04
CA HIS A 139 4.00 7.39 6.10
C HIS A 139 4.80 7.77 7.34
N SER A 140 5.76 8.71 7.21
CA SER A 140 6.71 9.07 8.27
C SER A 140 6.63 10.55 8.65
N VAL A 141 5.42 11.10 8.75
CA VAL A 141 5.22 12.50 9.17
C VAL A 141 5.40 12.62 10.68
N GLN A 142 6.38 13.42 11.11
CA GLN A 142 6.51 13.81 12.51
C GLN A 142 5.42 14.84 12.86
N LEU A 143 4.66 14.56 13.91
CA LEU A 143 3.69 15.50 14.45
C LEU A 143 4.41 16.49 15.36
N ASP A 144 4.09 17.78 15.23
CA ASP A 144 4.52 18.76 16.21
C ASP A 144 3.86 18.45 17.57
N HIS A 145 4.68 18.48 18.63
CA HIS A 145 4.30 18.09 19.99
C HIS A 145 3.12 18.90 20.61
N GLY A 146 2.61 19.93 19.92
CA GLY A 146 1.48 20.75 20.35
C GLY A 146 0.11 20.32 19.83
N GLN A 147 0.00 19.21 19.10
CA GLN A 147 -1.27 18.71 18.52
C GLN A 147 -1.70 17.32 19.03
N LEU A 148 -1.18 16.87 20.17
CA LEU A 148 -1.64 15.66 20.83
C LEU A 148 -2.69 16.03 21.89
N TYR A 149 -3.95 15.71 21.58
CA TYR A 149 -5.16 15.61 22.43
C TYR A 149 -5.38 16.66 23.52
#